data_AF-A0A4Q0XHV9-F1
#
_entry.id   AF-A0A4Q0XHV9-F1
#
_cell.length_a   1.000
_cell.length_b   1.000
_cell.length_c   1.000
_cell.angle_alpha   90.00
_cell.angle_beta   90.00
_cell.angle_gamma   90.00
#
_symmetry.space_group_name_H-M   'P 1'
#
loop_
_entity.id
_entity.type
_entity.pdbx_description
1 polymer ?
#
loop_
_entity_poly.entity_id
_entity_poly.type
_entity_poly.pdbx_seq_one_letter_code
_entity_poly.pdbx_strand_id
1 'polypeptide(L)'
;MKNKLAIIGSGPTCIYFLKQLSDQPQEFKSHLHSITIFEKSINAGMGMPYNPEMTDFYNLSNISSEEIPALEESFAEWLRNQPKGLLKNLNVTEFPISKSKVYSRIALGNYFRDQFEKLIEKLKKQDLRINVMSGVEIIDMIR
;
A
#
# COMPACT_ATOMS: atom_id res chain seq x y z
N MET A 1 25.11 12.44 -11.09
CA MET A 1 23.89 13.17 -10.66
C MET A 1 22.90 12.15 -10.13
N LYS A 2 22.22 12.42 -9.01
CA LYS A 2 21.18 11.51 -8.49
C LYS A 2 19.84 11.83 -9.16
N ASN A 3 19.11 10.80 -9.56
CA ASN A 3 17.86 10.91 -10.30
C ASN A 3 16.69 11.29 -9.40
N LYS A 4 15.70 11.99 -9.97
CA LYS A 4 14.39 12.21 -9.35
C LYS A 4 13.39 11.29 -10.05
N LEU A 5 12.69 10.46 -9.29
CA LEU A 5 11.69 9.53 -9.81
C LEU A 5 10.29 10.06 -9.52
N ALA A 6 9.43 10.07 -10.53
CA ALA A 6 7.99 10.26 -10.38
C ALA A 6 7.29 8.90 -10.55
N ILE A 7 6.37 8.58 -9.65
CA ILE A 7 5.52 7.39 -9.73
C ILE A 7 4.07 7.88 -9.85
N ILE A 8 3.32 7.35 -10.81
CA ILE A 8 1.91 7.67 -11.02
C ILE A 8 1.08 6.48 -10.54
N GLY A 9 0.27 6.71 -9.52
CA GLY A 9 -0.48 5.70 -8.78
C GLY A 9 0.25 5.21 -7.54
N SER A 10 -0.51 5.03 -6.45
CA SER A 10 0.00 4.58 -5.14
C SER A 10 -0.50 3.18 -4.75
N GLY A 11 -1.04 2.41 -5.70
CA GLY A 11 -1.57 1.06 -5.46
C GLY A 11 -0.48 -0.01 -5.23
N PRO A 12 -0.87 -1.30 -5.16
CA PRO A 12 0.03 -2.40 -4.79
C PRO A 12 1.35 -2.46 -5.55
N THR A 13 1.36 -2.17 -6.86
CA THR A 13 2.61 -2.13 -7.64
C THR A 13 3.61 -1.12 -7.09
N CYS A 14 3.16 0.09 -6.74
CA CYS A 14 4.01 1.09 -6.08
C CYS A 14 4.49 0.59 -4.72
N ILE A 15 3.62 -0.05 -3.95
CA ILE A 15 3.94 -0.54 -2.60
C ILE A 15 5.04 -1.60 -2.65
N TYR A 16 4.92 -2.59 -3.53
CA TYR A 16 5.97 -3.60 -3.69
C TYR A 16 7.27 -3.03 -4.27
N PHE A 17 7.19 -2.02 -5.14
CA PHE A 17 8.39 -1.29 -5.57
C PHE A 17 9.10 -0.61 -4.39
N LEU A 18 8.35 0.08 -3.52
CA LEU A 18 8.90 0.70 -2.32
C LEU A 18 9.46 -0.34 -1.34
N LYS A 19 8.83 -1.51 -1.21
CA LYS A 19 9.36 -2.65 -0.43
C LYS A 19 10.73 -3.08 -0.94
N GLN A 20 10.86 -3.29 -2.25
CA GLN A 20 12.14 -3.68 -2.86
C GLN A 20 13.22 -2.63 -2.61
N LEU A 21 12.91 -1.35 -2.80
CA LEU A 21 13.83 -0.26 -2.50
C LEU A 21 14.25 -0.25 -1.03
N SER A 22 13.31 -0.51 -0.13
CA SER A 22 13.55 -0.49 1.31
C SER A 22 14.38 -1.68 1.79
N ASP A 23 14.28 -2.83 1.13
CA ASP A 23 15.03 -4.04 1.46
C ASP A 23 16.45 -4.00 0.90
N GLN A 24 16.66 -3.31 -0.21
CA GLN A 24 17.96 -3.21 -0.91
C GLN A 24 18.45 -1.76 -1.03
N PRO A 25 18.57 -1.00 0.08
CA PRO A 25 18.88 0.43 0.01
C PRO A 25 20.24 0.72 -0.64
N GLN A 26 21.22 -0.19 -0.52
CA GLN A 26 22.57 0.00 -1.06
C GLN A 26 22.60 0.03 -2.59
N GLU A 27 21.69 -0.69 -3.26
CA GLU A 27 21.65 -0.75 -4.73
C GLU A 27 21.15 0.56 -5.34
N PHE A 28 20.32 1.32 -4.61
CA PHE A 28 19.63 2.50 -5.16
C PHE A 28 20.09 3.83 -4.54
N LYS A 29 20.70 3.84 -3.34
CA LYS A 29 21.06 5.06 -2.60
C LYS A 29 22.05 5.96 -3.35
N SER A 30 22.91 5.39 -4.18
CA SER A 30 23.86 6.13 -5.02
C SER A 30 23.21 6.77 -6.25
N HIS A 31 22.08 6.22 -6.72
CA HIS A 31 21.44 6.61 -7.98
C HIS A 31 20.19 7.48 -7.80
N LEU A 32 19.51 7.39 -6.66
CA LEU A 32 18.22 8.04 -6.42
C LEU A 32 18.31 9.16 -5.40
N HIS A 33 17.85 10.36 -5.77
CA HIS A 33 17.77 11.52 -4.87
C HIS A 33 16.44 11.57 -4.14
N SER A 34 15.35 11.40 -4.89
CA SER A 34 14.00 11.56 -4.38
C SER A 34 12.98 10.81 -5.21
N ILE A 35 11.88 10.41 -4.57
CA ILE A 35 10.68 9.88 -5.19
C ILE A 35 9.52 10.83 -4.93
N THR A 36 8.72 11.13 -5.95
CA THR A 36 7.41 11.76 -5.80
C THR A 36 6.33 10.82 -6.32
N ILE A 37 5.38 10.47 -5.47
CA ILE A 37 4.28 9.56 -5.79
C ILE A 37 3.02 10.40 -5.96
N PHE A 38 2.38 10.31 -7.13
CA PHE A 38 1.13 10.98 -7.44
C PHE A 38 -0.02 9.99 -7.34
N GLU A 39 -1.11 10.38 -6.69
CA GLU A 39 -2.32 9.57 -6.56
C GLU A 39 -3.54 10.43 -6.85
N LYS A 40 -4.43 9.92 -7.70
CA LYS A 40 -5.67 10.61 -8.08
C LYS A 40 -6.65 10.70 -6.91
N SER A 41 -6.80 9.62 -6.13
CA SER A 41 -7.67 9.65 -4.94
C SER A 41 -7.02 10.37 -3.76
N ILE A 42 -7.82 10.80 -2.80
CA ILE A 42 -7.31 11.30 -1.51
C ILE A 42 -6.65 10.18 -0.68
N ASN A 43 -7.07 8.93 -0.90
CA ASN A 43 -6.62 7.74 -0.15
C ASN A 43 -5.42 7.07 -0.84
N ALA A 44 -4.22 7.63 -0.66
CA ALA A 44 -2.99 7.00 -1.13
C ALA A 44 -2.75 5.64 -0.45
N GLY A 45 -2.10 4.72 -1.16
CA GLY A 45 -1.69 3.42 -0.63
C GLY A 45 -2.76 2.33 -0.67
N MET A 46 -3.99 2.59 -1.10
CA MET A 46 -5.03 1.54 -1.17
C MET A 46 -5.04 0.84 -2.53
N GLY A 47 -4.92 1.60 -3.62
CA GLY A 47 -5.18 1.13 -4.99
C GLY A 47 -6.67 1.19 -5.37
N MET A 48 -6.97 1.51 -6.64
CA MET A 48 -8.33 1.73 -7.13
C MET A 48 -9.33 0.61 -6.76
N PRO A 49 -9.03 -0.70 -6.92
CA PRO A 49 -10.02 -1.76 -6.64
C PRO A 49 -10.35 -1.97 -5.16
N TYR A 50 -9.58 -1.35 -4.26
CA TYR A 50 -9.67 -1.54 -2.81
C TYR A 50 -10.10 -0.25 -2.09
N ASN A 51 -10.27 0.83 -2.84
CA ASN A 51 -10.71 2.11 -2.32
C ASN A 51 -12.23 2.10 -2.08
N PRO A 52 -12.72 2.56 -0.90
CA PRO A 52 -14.15 2.70 -0.62
C PRO A 52 -14.94 3.54 -1.63
N GLU A 53 -14.28 4.39 -2.42
CA GLU A 53 -14.91 5.16 -3.51
C GLU A 53 -15.29 4.28 -4.72
N MET A 54 -14.67 3.10 -4.86
CA MET A 54 -14.73 2.24 -6.04
C MET A 54 -15.19 0.80 -5.73
N THR A 55 -15.39 0.47 -4.46
CA THR A 55 -15.85 -0.84 -4.00
C THR A 55 -16.78 -0.70 -2.81
N ASP A 56 -17.61 -1.71 -2.55
CA ASP A 56 -18.54 -1.73 -1.43
C ASP A 56 -18.05 -2.59 -0.26
N PHE A 57 -18.70 -2.43 0.88
CA PHE A 57 -18.39 -3.09 2.15
C PHE A 57 -18.48 -4.63 2.10
N TYR A 58 -19.33 -5.18 1.23
CA TYR A 58 -19.58 -6.62 1.12
C TYR A 58 -18.72 -7.29 0.04
N ASN A 59 -18.10 -6.51 -0.84
CA ASN A 59 -17.27 -7.03 -1.91
C ASN A 59 -15.99 -7.68 -1.36
N LEU A 60 -15.86 -8.99 -1.57
CA LEU A 60 -14.71 -9.77 -1.14
C LEU A 60 -13.54 -9.61 -2.10
N SER A 61 -12.32 -9.71 -1.57
CA SER A 61 -11.14 -9.95 -2.39
C SER A 61 -11.27 -11.30 -3.08
N ASN A 62 -10.60 -11.43 -4.23
CA ASN A 62 -10.46 -12.69 -4.95
C ASN A 62 -9.16 -13.43 -4.58
N ILE A 63 -8.47 -12.96 -3.54
CA ILE A 63 -7.16 -13.44 -3.13
C ILE A 63 -7.10 -13.47 -1.60
N SER A 64 -6.63 -14.59 -1.06
CA SER A 64 -6.44 -14.80 0.37
C SER A 64 -5.10 -14.22 0.86
N SER A 65 -4.87 -14.21 2.17
CA SER A 65 -3.61 -13.68 2.71
C SER A 65 -2.39 -14.51 2.33
N GLU A 66 -2.51 -15.83 2.14
CA GLU A 66 -1.36 -16.68 1.82
C GLU A 66 -0.93 -16.59 0.35
N GLU A 67 -1.81 -16.08 -0.51
CA GLU A 67 -1.52 -15.82 -1.92
C GLU A 67 -0.88 -14.42 -2.14
N ILE A 68 -1.04 -13.50 -1.18
CA ILE A 68 -0.44 -12.16 -1.24
C ILE A 68 1.00 -12.24 -0.69
N PRO A 69 2.03 -11.83 -1.46
CA PRO A 69 3.38 -11.73 -0.92
C PRO A 69 3.44 -10.80 0.29
N ALA A 70 4.06 -11.23 1.38
CA ALA A 70 4.14 -10.40 2.58
C ALA A 70 4.89 -9.08 2.32
N LEU A 71 4.43 -8.01 2.97
CA LEU A 71 5.11 -6.71 2.97
C LEU A 71 5.97 -6.61 4.24
N GLU A 72 5.72 -5.67 5.14
CA GLU A 72 6.39 -5.68 6.46
C GLU A 72 5.76 -6.75 7.37
N GLU A 73 4.51 -7.13 7.12
CA GLU A 73 3.81 -8.28 7.70
C GLU A 73 2.89 -8.92 6.66
N SER A 74 2.22 -10.03 6.99
CA SER A 74 1.19 -10.62 6.12
C SER A 74 -0.18 -9.99 6.37
N PHE A 75 -1.09 -10.06 5.39
CA PHE A 75 -2.44 -9.51 5.54
C PHE A 75 -3.22 -10.12 6.73
N ALA A 76 -3.14 -11.44 6.91
CA ALA A 76 -3.78 -12.12 8.04
C ALA A 76 -3.19 -11.71 9.38
N GLU A 77 -1.87 -11.49 9.45
CA GLU A 77 -1.22 -11.02 10.68
C GLU A 77 -1.63 -9.59 11.01
N TRP A 78 -1.67 -8.72 9.99
CA TRP A 78 -2.18 -7.36 10.14
C TRP A 78 -3.61 -7.35 10.67
N LEU A 79 -4.50 -8.18 10.11
CA LEU A 79 -5.88 -8.31 10.59
C LEU A 79 -5.94 -8.75 12.06
N ARG A 80 -5.11 -9.71 12.49
CA ARG A 80 -5.07 -10.17 13.89
C ARG A 80 -4.66 -9.07 14.86
N ASN A 81 -3.87 -8.13 14.40
CA ASN A 81 -3.38 -6.99 15.18
C ASN A 81 -4.38 -5.82 15.24
N GLN A 82 -5.50 -5.87 14.51
CA GLN A 82 -6.47 -4.78 14.49
C GLN A 82 -7.47 -4.86 15.66
N PRO A 83 -7.93 -3.69 16.18
CA PRO A 83 -8.97 -3.67 17.19
C PRO A 83 -10.28 -4.20 16.62
N LYS A 84 -11.07 -4.90 17.45
CA LYS A 84 -12.36 -5.51 17.05
C LYS A 84 -13.32 -4.52 16.39
N GLY A 85 -13.32 -3.25 16.83
CA GLY A 85 -14.15 -2.19 16.24
C GLY A 85 -13.77 -1.90 14.79
N LEU A 86 -12.48 -1.84 14.47
CA LEU A 86 -12.00 -1.68 13.10
C LEU A 86 -12.34 -2.92 12.28
N LEU A 87 -12.09 -4.13 12.80
CA LEU A 87 -12.42 -5.38 12.10
C LEU A 87 -13.89 -5.45 11.69
N LYS A 88 -14.81 -5.04 12.59
CA LYS A 88 -16.23 -4.94 12.26
C LYS A 88 -16.49 -3.95 11.11
N ASN A 89 -15.84 -2.79 11.12
CA ASN A 89 -15.93 -1.79 10.04
C ASN A 89 -15.26 -2.22 8.72
N LEU A 90 -14.49 -3.30 8.74
CA LEU A 90 -13.87 -3.91 7.57
C LEU A 90 -14.61 -5.18 7.12
N ASN A 91 -15.79 -5.47 7.67
CA ASN A 91 -16.55 -6.69 7.41
C ASN A 91 -15.79 -7.99 7.77
N VAL A 92 -14.95 -7.93 8.82
CA VAL A 92 -14.21 -9.06 9.37
C VAL A 92 -14.87 -9.50 10.68
N THR A 93 -15.80 -10.45 10.59
CA THR A 93 -16.65 -10.88 11.71
C THR A 93 -16.41 -12.31 12.16
N GLU A 94 -15.75 -13.12 11.35
CA GLU A 94 -15.46 -14.52 11.65
C GLU A 94 -14.07 -14.68 12.28
N PHE A 95 -14.01 -15.47 13.36
CA PHE A 95 -12.81 -15.71 14.14
C PHE A 95 -12.64 -17.22 14.39
N PRO A 96 -11.40 -17.73 14.50
CA PRO A 96 -10.13 -16.99 14.37
C PRO A 96 -9.85 -16.55 12.92
N ILE A 97 -9.06 -15.47 12.76
CA ILE A 97 -8.64 -14.99 11.43
C ILE A 97 -7.76 -16.06 10.76
N SER A 98 -8.25 -16.60 9.65
CA SER A 98 -7.54 -17.55 8.79
C SER A 98 -6.73 -16.85 7.70
N LYS A 99 -5.58 -17.42 7.33
CA LYS A 99 -4.75 -16.96 6.21
C LYS A 99 -5.28 -17.41 4.83
N SER A 100 -6.05 -18.50 4.78
CA SER A 100 -6.64 -19.08 3.56
C SER A 100 -8.01 -18.50 3.21
N LYS A 101 -8.57 -17.67 4.10
CA LYS A 101 -9.85 -17.00 3.87
C LYS A 101 -9.64 -15.71 3.07
N VAL A 102 -10.60 -15.41 2.19
CA VAL A 102 -10.74 -14.10 1.55
C VAL A 102 -11.53 -13.13 2.46
N TYR A 103 -11.07 -11.88 2.54
CA TYR A 103 -11.70 -10.82 3.32
C TYR A 103 -12.17 -9.71 2.39
N SER A 104 -12.86 -8.69 2.91
CA SER A 104 -13.35 -7.60 2.07
C SER A 104 -12.22 -6.88 1.34
N ARG A 105 -12.53 -6.34 0.15
CA ARG A 105 -11.60 -5.47 -0.60
C ARG A 105 -11.21 -4.25 0.21
N ILE A 106 -12.11 -3.72 1.03
CA ILE A 106 -11.84 -2.60 1.92
C ILE A 106 -10.83 -3.01 3.01
N ALA A 107 -10.95 -4.20 3.59
CA ALA A 107 -9.96 -4.73 4.54
C ALA A 107 -8.57 -4.80 3.90
N LEU A 108 -8.50 -5.35 2.69
CA LEU A 108 -7.25 -5.45 1.94
C LEU A 108 -6.67 -4.07 1.57
N GLY A 109 -7.53 -3.10 1.22
CA GLY A 109 -7.10 -1.73 0.97
C GLY A 109 -6.54 -1.03 2.21
N ASN A 110 -7.15 -1.25 3.38
CA ASN A 110 -6.64 -0.71 4.64
C ASN A 110 -5.30 -1.32 5.02
N TYR A 111 -5.12 -2.63 4.80
CA TYR A 111 -3.82 -3.27 4.92
C TYR A 111 -2.79 -2.62 4.00
N PHE A 112 -3.09 -2.49 2.70
CA PHE A 112 -2.14 -1.87 1.76
C PHE A 112 -1.77 -0.43 2.16
N ARG A 113 -2.73 0.37 2.62
CA ARG A 113 -2.47 1.73 3.09
C ARG A 113 -1.53 1.76 4.29
N ASP A 114 -1.78 0.93 5.30
CA ASP A 114 -0.92 0.84 6.47
C ASP A 114 0.50 0.39 6.10
N GLN A 115 0.64 -0.60 5.21
CA GLN A 115 1.95 -1.04 4.72
C GLN A 115 2.66 0.03 3.87
N PHE A 116 1.91 0.78 3.05
CA PHE A 116 2.43 1.92 2.30
C PHE A 116 3.01 2.98 3.24
N GLU A 117 2.26 3.39 4.26
CA GLU A 117 2.70 4.38 5.25
C GLU A 117 3.97 3.91 5.99
N LYS A 118 4.01 2.65 6.44
CA LYS A 118 5.19 2.02 7.07
C LYS A 118 6.42 2.04 6.15
N LEU A 119 6.25 1.71 4.87
CA LEU A 119 7.35 1.70 3.90
C LEU A 119 7.88 3.11 3.60
N ILE A 120 6.99 4.10 3.50
CA ILE A 120 7.39 5.50 3.33
C ILE A 120 8.23 5.97 4.52
N GLU A 121 7.82 5.66 5.75
CA GLU A 121 8.59 5.98 6.94
C GLU A 121 9.95 5.29 6.96
N LYS A 122 9.99 4.00 6.61
CA LYS A 122 11.22 3.20 6.56
C LYS A 122 12.21 3.77 5.56
N LEU A 123 11.77 4.10 4.36
CA LEU A 123 12.62 4.72 3.33
C LEU A 123 13.09 6.12 3.71
N LYS A 124 12.25 6.93 4.36
CA LYS A 124 12.66 8.23 4.90
C LYS A 124 13.76 8.09 5.94
N LYS A 125 13.69 7.09 6.82
CA LYS A 125 14.75 6.74 7.80
C LYS A 125 16.05 6.26 7.14
N GLN A 126 16.00 5.83 5.87
CA GLN A 126 17.16 5.45 5.07
C GLN A 126 17.75 6.63 4.26
N ASP A 127 17.34 7.86 4.57
CA ASP A 127 17.71 9.12 3.91
C ASP A 127 17.16 9.30 2.48
N LEU A 128 16.14 8.53 2.08
CA LEU A 128 15.46 8.75 0.81
C LEU A 128 14.35 9.80 0.95
N ARG A 129 14.43 10.89 0.18
CA ARG A 129 13.37 11.90 0.15
C ARG A 129 12.16 11.36 -0.59
N ILE A 130 11.03 11.22 0.10
CA ILE A 130 9.76 10.81 -0.52
C ILE A 130 8.67 11.85 -0.28
N ASN A 131 8.04 12.29 -1.36
CA ASN A 131 6.84 13.12 -1.34
C ASN A 131 5.65 12.31 -1.87
N VAL A 132 4.50 12.43 -1.22
CA VAL A 132 3.25 11.83 -1.67
C VAL A 132 2.28 12.97 -1.98
N MET A 133 1.74 12.99 -3.19
CA MET A 133 0.78 13.97 -3.68
C MET A 133 -0.53 13.24 -4.02
N SER A 134 -1.44 13.17 -3.05
CA SER A 134 -2.79 12.61 -3.22
C SER A 134 -3.80 13.66 -3.66
N GLY A 135 -4.91 13.22 -4.25
CA GLY A 135 -5.90 14.12 -4.86
C GLY A 135 -5.42 14.82 -6.13
N VAL A 136 -4.38 14.28 -6.78
CA VAL A 136 -3.76 14.87 -7.97
C VAL A 136 -3.83 13.88 -9.13
N GLU A 137 -4.58 14.24 -10.16
CA GLU A 137 -4.65 13.49 -11.41
C GLU A 137 -3.56 13.99 -12.37
N ILE A 138 -2.72 13.06 -12.84
CA ILE A 138 -1.76 13.33 -13.91
C ILE A 138 -2.47 13.14 -15.24
N ILE A 139 -2.53 14.20 -16.04
CA ILE A 139 -3.25 14.21 -17.33
C ILE A 139 -2.35 13.97 -18.54
N ASP A 140 -1.03 14.22 -18.41
CA ASP A 140 -0.08 14.09 -19.51
C ASP A 140 1.37 13.96 -18.99
N MET A 141 2.25 13.43 -19.82
CA MET A 141 3.70 13.34 -19.61
C MET A 141 4.44 13.76 -20.87
N ILE A 142 5.00 14.97 -20.85
CA ILE A 142 5.75 15.55 -21.97
C ILE A 142 7.25 15.38 -21.72
N ARG A 143 8.01 15.10 -22.79
CA ARG A 143 9.46 14.92 -22.77
C ARG A 143 10.20 16.16 -23.26
#